data_AF-D7L7S0-F1
#
_entry.id   AF-D7L7S0-F1
#
_cell.length_a   1.000
_cell.length_b   1.000
_cell.length_c   1.000
_cell.angle_alpha   90.00
_cell.angle_beta   90.00
_cell.angle_gamma   90.00
#
_symmetry.space_group_name_H-M   'P 1'
#
loop_
_entity.id
_entity.type
_entity.pdbx_description
1 polymer ?
#
loop_
_entity_poly.entity_id
_entity_poly.type
_entity_poly.pdbx_seq_one_letter_code
_entity_poly.pdbx_strand_id
1 'polypeptide(L)'
;MSKQIADEIGSLSLVTGCKIKNEDLTEEKSLMVKPTMGRTWHWSPIEGLHSQDSIRHTHAYILQEIARMTIYPEAGVSHTLRHKKGIVIGVARAVSTELYHIVDNDLIMEEMDTAKLATEYDRKTIVIKNDVDSKWKEELSKPLKLSETENKVIQRLLLIAHGVIPLQGYSLVTTSHHYNDQSKRAFSMVERQFFSRFDQFSWWKEDEEALRDAMWHKAGHPVKISFKKEIACSNTIKQSLINAGIQSAAFRLPATEDAVMKAGAYRKLLKTLSPIFDDEVKWEALDEMLSYLDNFSAARPTEVVTVHNAPTHLLSMDTREKVVVWIAQWCSQNAEKVAICLGFHTAMSEKAGKFVWPSHSLSVLKRTNVDSCILGRKLFSDYTVFKAKLRQIMDFASVP
;
A
#
# COMPACT_ATOMS: atom_id res chain seq x y z
N MET A 1 -7.65 -11.87 30.43
CA MET A 1 -7.82 -12.27 29.01
C MET A 1 -8.20 -13.74 29.01
N SER A 2 -9.29 -14.17 28.35
CA SER A 2 -9.62 -15.60 28.31
C SER A 2 -8.53 -16.33 27.52
N LYS A 3 -8.14 -17.53 28.00
CA LYS A 3 -7.05 -18.34 27.46
C LYS A 3 -7.18 -18.56 25.94
N GLN A 4 -8.41 -18.72 25.48
CA GLN A 4 -8.80 -18.91 24.09
C GLN A 4 -8.44 -17.72 23.16
N ILE A 5 -8.43 -16.49 23.68
CA ILE A 5 -8.09 -15.28 22.92
C ILE A 5 -6.57 -15.10 22.83
N ALA A 6 -5.83 -15.50 23.87
CA ALA A 6 -4.38 -15.56 23.82
C ALA A 6 -3.90 -16.59 22.79
N ASP A 7 -4.65 -17.68 22.64
CA ASP A 7 -4.38 -18.73 21.67
C ASP A 7 -4.71 -18.30 20.22
N GLU A 8 -5.80 -17.55 19.99
CA GLU A 8 -6.10 -16.97 18.67
C GLU A 8 -5.07 -15.91 18.25
N ILE A 9 -4.68 -14.99 19.15
CA ILE A 9 -3.65 -13.97 18.88
C ILE A 9 -2.25 -14.61 18.76
N GLY A 10 -1.95 -15.62 19.59
CA GLY A 10 -0.70 -16.38 19.52
C GLY A 10 -0.58 -17.24 18.25
N SER A 11 -1.70 -17.72 17.71
CA SER A 11 -1.73 -18.41 16.41
C SER A 11 -1.50 -17.47 15.22
N LEU A 12 -1.87 -16.20 15.36
CA LEU A 12 -1.59 -15.14 14.37
C LEU A 12 -0.15 -14.62 14.47
N SER A 13 0.43 -14.53 15.67
CA SER A 13 1.85 -14.18 15.86
C SER A 13 2.83 -15.29 15.42
N LEU A 14 2.32 -16.51 15.18
CA LEU A 14 3.07 -17.62 14.59
C LEU A 14 3.25 -17.49 13.07
N VAL A 15 2.69 -16.45 12.44
CA VAL A 15 3.11 -16.02 11.10
C VAL A 15 4.50 -15.40 11.25
N THR A 16 5.52 -16.25 11.11
CA THR A 16 6.95 -15.92 11.13
C THR A 16 7.22 -14.51 10.59
N GLY A 17 7.66 -13.61 11.48
CA GLY A 17 8.02 -12.24 11.13
C GLY A 17 8.96 -12.22 9.92
N CYS A 18 8.66 -11.35 8.96
CA CYS A 18 9.40 -11.31 7.71
C CYS A 18 10.58 -10.34 7.85
N LYS A 19 11.80 -10.88 7.95
CA LYS A 19 13.02 -10.07 8.01
C LYS A 19 13.46 -9.67 6.60
N ILE A 20 13.01 -8.51 6.15
CA ILE A 20 13.46 -7.87 4.90
C ILE A 20 14.44 -6.78 5.30
N LYS A 21 15.71 -7.13 5.55
CA LYS A 21 16.76 -6.14 5.73
C LYS A 21 17.90 -6.49 4.78
N ASN A 22 17.96 -5.79 3.65
CA ASN A 22 19.19 -5.69 2.86
C ASN A 22 19.95 -4.48 3.38
N GLU A 23 21.22 -4.69 3.73
CA GLU A 23 22.11 -3.72 4.36
C GLU A 23 22.54 -2.64 3.35
N ASP A 24 21.66 -1.67 3.08
CA ASP A 24 22.08 -0.29 2.79
C ASP A 24 20.88 0.67 2.92
N LEU A 25 20.94 1.58 3.90
CA LEU A 25 19.84 2.50 4.29
C LEU A 25 20.26 3.98 4.18
N THR A 26 21.16 4.31 3.24
CA THR A 26 21.46 5.70 2.93
C THR A 26 20.31 6.32 2.14
N GLU A 27 19.36 6.95 2.83
CA GLU A 27 18.43 7.89 2.18
C GLU A 27 19.13 9.25 2.03
N GLU A 28 19.16 9.76 0.80
CA GLU A 28 19.43 11.17 0.52
C GLU A 28 18.45 12.05 1.29
N LYS A 29 18.97 13.09 1.95
CA LYS A 29 18.17 14.14 2.58
C LYS A 29 17.27 14.77 1.52
N SER A 30 15.97 14.47 1.58
CA SER A 30 14.97 15.25 0.84
C SER A 30 15.06 16.71 1.31
N LEU A 31 15.55 17.60 0.44
CA LEU A 31 15.71 19.04 0.69
C LEU A 31 14.38 19.80 0.82
N MET A 32 13.22 19.13 0.66
CA MET A 32 11.95 19.73 1.03
C MET A 32 11.78 19.66 2.55
N VAL A 33 11.80 20.82 3.20
CA VAL A 33 11.36 21.01 4.59
C VAL A 33 9.89 20.57 4.67
N LYS A 34 9.66 19.28 4.86
CA LYS A 34 8.34 18.77 5.24
C LYS A 34 8.09 19.28 6.66
N PRO A 35 6.92 19.88 6.95
CA PRO A 35 6.58 20.19 8.32
C PRO A 35 6.63 18.88 9.11
N THR A 36 7.58 18.77 10.04
CA THR A 36 7.70 17.65 10.96
C THR A 36 6.39 17.51 11.72
N MET A 37 5.91 16.28 11.92
CA MET A 37 4.72 16.08 12.74
C MET A 37 4.86 16.72 14.12
N GLY A 38 3.74 17.22 14.65
CA GLY A 38 3.67 17.69 16.03
C GLY A 38 4.08 16.59 17.01
N ARG A 39 4.72 16.97 18.12
CA ARG A 39 5.26 16.05 19.14
C ARG A 39 4.25 15.03 19.65
N THR A 40 2.96 15.35 19.63
CA THR A 40 1.85 14.42 19.95
C THR A 40 1.94 13.09 19.19
N TRP A 41 2.48 13.11 17.98
CA TRP A 41 2.51 11.95 17.07
C TRP A 41 3.88 11.32 16.92
N HIS A 42 4.90 11.79 17.63
CA HIS A 42 6.23 11.19 17.60
C HIS A 42 6.18 9.73 18.06
N TRP A 43 7.10 8.88 17.62
CA TRP A 43 7.16 7.47 18.03
C TRP A 43 8.35 7.25 18.97
N SER A 44 8.11 6.65 20.14
CA SER A 44 9.17 6.04 20.95
C SER A 44 8.99 4.52 21.04
N PRO A 45 9.86 3.69 20.45
CA PRO A 45 9.87 2.26 20.72
C PRO A 45 10.07 1.99 22.21
N ILE A 46 9.46 0.93 22.73
CA ILE A 46 9.56 0.58 24.14
C ILE A 46 10.93 -0.06 24.38
N GLU A 47 11.72 0.50 25.29
CA GLU A 47 13.09 0.08 25.51
C GLU A 47 13.16 -1.29 26.22
N GLY A 48 14.07 -2.16 25.78
CA GLY A 48 14.22 -3.51 26.34
C GLY A 48 13.13 -4.51 25.91
N LEU A 49 12.09 -4.05 25.20
CA LEU A 49 11.08 -4.94 24.63
C LEU A 49 11.57 -5.49 23.29
N HIS A 50 11.69 -6.81 23.18
CA HIS A 50 11.99 -7.45 21.90
C HIS A 50 10.82 -7.25 20.94
N SER A 51 11.10 -6.92 19.66
CA SER A 51 10.04 -6.57 18.70
C SER A 51 8.99 -7.68 18.54
N GLN A 52 9.40 -8.95 18.66
CA GLN A 52 8.52 -10.13 18.58
C GLN A 52 7.55 -10.28 19.77
N ASP A 53 7.70 -9.48 20.82
CA ASP A 53 6.81 -9.48 21.98
C ASP A 53 5.91 -8.22 22.00
N SER A 54 5.95 -7.35 21.00
CA SER A 54 5.24 -6.06 20.98
C SER A 54 3.71 -6.19 21.01
N ILE A 55 3.11 -7.13 20.27
CA ILE A 55 1.67 -7.43 20.28
C ILE A 55 1.25 -7.94 21.67
N ARG A 56 2.05 -8.82 22.28
CA ARG A 56 1.78 -9.30 23.66
C ARG A 56 1.80 -8.18 24.68
N HIS A 57 2.56 -7.13 24.42
CA HIS A 57 2.67 -5.94 25.26
C HIS A 57 1.93 -4.73 24.68
N THR A 58 0.87 -4.94 23.88
CA THR A 58 0.07 -3.86 23.28
C THR A 58 -0.40 -2.82 24.30
N HIS A 59 -0.72 -3.23 25.53
CA HIS A 59 -1.12 -2.31 26.60
C HIS A 59 -0.04 -1.28 26.95
N ALA A 60 1.25 -1.65 26.87
CA ALA A 60 2.35 -0.73 27.13
C ALA A 60 2.41 0.36 26.05
N TYR A 61 2.20 -0.02 24.78
CA TYR A 61 2.09 0.93 23.69
C TYR A 61 0.88 1.85 23.88
N ILE A 62 -0.30 1.31 24.18
CA ILE A 62 -1.51 2.12 24.44
C ILE A 62 -1.28 3.12 25.57
N LEU A 63 -0.69 2.68 26.68
CA LEU A 63 -0.39 3.54 27.84
C LEU A 63 0.55 4.69 27.43
N GLN A 64 1.61 4.38 26.68
CA GLN A 64 2.57 5.38 26.22
C GLN A 64 1.93 6.43 25.30
N GLU A 65 1.07 5.99 24.37
CA GLU A 65 0.40 6.87 23.42
C GLU A 65 -0.65 7.76 24.09
N ILE A 66 -1.41 7.22 25.05
CA ILE A 66 -2.33 8.02 25.88
C ILE A 66 -1.56 9.08 26.67
N ALA A 67 -0.46 8.69 27.34
CA ALA A 67 0.39 9.63 28.08
C ALA A 67 0.91 10.74 27.17
N ARG A 68 1.37 10.40 25.95
CA ARG A 68 1.85 11.40 24.98
C ARG A 68 0.76 12.41 24.61
N MET A 69 -0.43 11.93 24.30
CA MET A 69 -1.56 12.80 23.93
C MET A 69 -2.08 13.62 25.11
N THR A 70 -1.85 13.17 26.35
CA THR A 70 -2.15 13.96 27.54
C THR A 70 -1.15 15.12 27.70
N ILE A 71 0.14 14.85 27.55
CA ILE A 71 1.24 15.82 27.74
C ILE A 71 1.32 16.83 26.59
N TYR A 72 1.11 16.36 25.37
CA TYR A 72 1.11 17.16 24.15
C TYR A 72 -0.28 17.12 23.52
N PRO A 73 -1.29 17.80 24.10
CA PRO A 73 -2.65 17.79 23.57
C PRO A 73 -2.75 18.50 22.24
N GLU A 74 -3.54 17.94 21.34
CA GLU A 74 -4.00 18.66 20.15
C GLU A 74 -5.06 19.70 20.54
N ALA A 75 -4.97 20.89 19.96
CA ALA A 75 -5.95 21.95 20.19
C ALA A 75 -7.35 21.49 19.76
N GLY A 76 -8.35 21.72 20.62
CA GLY A 76 -9.75 21.38 20.34
C GLY A 76 -10.11 19.89 20.47
N VAL A 77 -9.18 19.02 20.85
CA VAL A 77 -9.44 17.58 21.00
C VAL A 77 -9.80 17.23 22.45
N SER A 78 -10.98 16.65 22.65
CA SER A 78 -11.49 16.25 23.96
C SER A 78 -10.61 15.16 24.61
N HIS A 79 -10.67 15.02 25.94
CA HIS A 79 -9.96 13.94 26.63
C HIS A 79 -10.40 12.55 26.15
N THR A 80 -11.71 12.35 25.91
CA THR A 80 -12.26 11.10 25.37
C THR A 80 -11.66 10.77 24.01
N LEU A 81 -11.63 11.72 23.08
CA LEU A 81 -11.08 11.48 21.75
C LEU A 81 -9.56 11.24 21.80
N ARG A 82 -8.82 11.94 22.67
CA ARG A 82 -7.40 11.64 22.91
C ARG A 82 -7.18 10.22 23.41
N HIS A 83 -8.02 9.74 24.33
CA HIS A 83 -7.96 8.36 24.80
C HIS A 83 -8.21 7.36 23.67
N LYS A 84 -9.26 7.56 22.86
CA LYS A 84 -9.55 6.71 21.69
C LYS A 84 -8.38 6.70 20.69
N LYS A 85 -7.81 7.87 20.37
CA LYS A 85 -6.64 8.00 19.48
C LYS A 85 -5.40 7.27 20.05
N GLY A 86 -5.15 7.38 21.34
CA GLY A 86 -4.05 6.69 22.03
C GLY A 86 -4.17 5.17 21.92
N ILE A 87 -5.39 4.62 22.08
CA ILE A 87 -5.65 3.19 21.85
C ILE A 87 -5.32 2.81 20.41
N VAL A 88 -5.86 3.54 19.44
CA VAL A 88 -5.69 3.24 18.01
C VAL A 88 -4.22 3.24 17.59
N ILE A 89 -3.47 4.28 17.98
CA ILE A 89 -2.06 4.39 17.65
C ILE A 89 -1.23 3.36 18.39
N GLY A 90 -1.51 3.12 19.68
CA GLY A 90 -0.79 2.15 20.49
C GLY A 90 -0.89 0.75 19.88
N VAL A 91 -2.09 0.33 19.50
CA VAL A 91 -2.31 -0.95 18.81
C VAL A 91 -1.59 -0.99 17.46
N ALA A 92 -1.74 0.05 16.64
CA ALA A 92 -1.12 0.11 15.32
C ALA A 92 0.41 0.02 15.37
N ARG A 93 1.03 0.70 16.35
CA ARG A 93 2.48 0.68 16.57
C ARG A 93 2.97 -0.64 17.13
N ALA A 94 2.27 -1.24 18.09
CA ALA A 94 2.61 -2.56 18.62
C ALA A 94 2.66 -3.62 17.51
N VAL A 95 1.60 -3.67 16.68
CA VAL A 95 1.50 -4.60 15.55
C VAL A 95 2.57 -4.31 14.51
N SER A 96 2.78 -3.03 14.17
CA SER A 96 3.78 -2.66 13.18
C SER A 96 5.21 -2.99 13.63
N THR A 97 5.53 -2.78 14.92
CA THR A 97 6.83 -3.17 15.48
C THR A 97 7.04 -4.68 15.40
N GLU A 98 6.03 -5.48 15.76
CA GLU A 98 6.16 -6.93 15.75
C GLU A 98 6.29 -7.51 14.34
N LEU A 99 5.36 -7.17 13.46
CA LEU A 99 5.26 -7.79 12.15
C LEU A 99 6.38 -7.36 11.19
N TYR A 100 6.82 -6.10 11.30
CA TYR A 100 7.80 -5.51 10.40
C TYR A 100 9.17 -5.32 11.04
N HIS A 101 9.35 -5.72 12.31
CA HIS A 101 10.61 -5.59 13.04
C HIS A 101 11.17 -4.16 13.02
N ILE A 102 10.29 -3.18 13.19
CA ILE A 102 10.65 -1.76 13.20
C ILE A 102 11.54 -1.50 14.41
N VAL A 103 12.74 -0.99 14.17
CA VAL A 103 13.67 -0.49 15.18
C VAL A 103 13.93 1.00 14.98
N ASP A 104 14.66 1.64 15.89
CA ASP A 104 14.98 3.08 15.85
C ASP A 104 15.54 3.54 14.50
N ASN A 105 16.40 2.74 13.88
CA ASN A 105 16.98 3.04 12.56
C ASN A 105 15.96 3.02 11.41
N ASP A 106 14.78 2.45 11.61
CA ASP A 106 13.68 2.44 10.63
C ASP A 106 12.75 3.66 10.80
N LEU A 107 12.99 4.51 11.83
CA LEU A 107 12.24 5.71 12.13
C LEU A 107 12.97 7.00 11.66
N ILE A 108 12.19 8.06 11.45
CA ILE A 108 12.67 9.41 11.20
C ILE A 108 13.09 10.01 12.55
N MET A 109 14.38 10.32 12.72
CA MET A 109 14.94 10.74 14.02
C MET A 109 14.23 11.98 14.59
N GLU A 110 13.86 12.94 13.74
CA GLU A 110 13.16 14.17 14.13
C GLU A 110 11.72 13.93 14.58
N GLU A 111 11.15 12.75 14.31
CA GLU A 111 9.83 12.33 14.72
C GLU A 111 9.87 11.23 15.80
N MET A 112 11.03 11.05 16.44
CA MET A 112 11.17 10.20 17.62
C MET A 112 10.94 11.00 18.91
N ASP A 113 10.29 10.36 19.88
CA ASP A 113 10.08 10.95 21.20
C ASP A 113 11.11 10.39 22.20
N THR A 114 11.54 11.24 23.13
CA THR A 114 12.52 10.89 24.18
C THR A 114 11.90 10.13 25.36
N ALA A 115 10.57 10.00 25.40
CA ALA A 115 9.86 9.32 26.48
C ALA A 115 10.03 7.80 26.42
N LYS A 116 10.75 7.23 27.39
CA LYS A 116 11.09 5.81 27.42
C LYS A 116 10.34 5.05 28.51
N LEU A 117 9.37 4.25 28.10
CA LEU A 117 9.00 3.06 28.87
C LEU A 117 10.06 1.99 28.66
N ALA A 118 10.49 1.33 29.73
CA ALA A 118 11.31 0.13 29.66
C ALA A 118 10.48 -1.08 30.13
N THR A 119 10.77 -2.27 29.62
CA THR A 119 10.20 -3.52 30.14
C THR A 119 11.30 -4.37 30.74
N GLU A 120 11.12 -4.86 31.97
CA GLU A 120 12.03 -5.85 32.55
C GLU A 120 11.70 -7.25 32.00
N TYR A 121 12.75 -8.07 31.84
CA TYR A 121 12.81 -9.31 31.04
C TYR A 121 11.87 -10.45 31.49
N ASP A 122 10.98 -10.20 32.45
CA ASP A 122 9.97 -11.14 32.95
C ASP A 122 8.57 -10.99 32.32
N ARG A 123 8.43 -10.10 31.32
CA ARG A 123 7.21 -9.90 30.50
C ARG A 123 5.97 -9.43 31.29
N LYS A 124 6.14 -8.88 32.49
CA LYS A 124 5.01 -8.41 33.30
C LYS A 124 5.15 -6.98 33.79
N THR A 125 6.37 -6.48 33.91
CA THR A 125 6.61 -5.20 34.60
C THR A 125 7.10 -4.13 33.63
N ILE A 126 6.29 -3.09 33.44
CA ILE A 126 6.66 -1.87 32.73
C ILE A 126 7.37 -0.99 33.76
N VAL A 127 8.64 -0.67 33.49
CA VAL A 127 9.47 0.21 34.32
C VAL A 127 9.61 1.56 33.64
N ILE A 128 9.26 2.62 34.35
CA ILE A 128 9.52 3.98 33.90
C ILE A 128 10.96 4.31 34.27
N LYS A 129 11.78 4.72 33.28
CA LYS A 129 13.18 5.01 33.56
C LYS A 129 13.37 6.23 34.48
N ASN A 130 14.46 6.20 35.24
CA ASN A 130 14.77 7.24 36.23
C ASN A 130 15.11 8.59 35.61
N ASP A 131 15.57 8.64 34.35
CA ASP A 131 15.91 9.84 33.60
C ASP A 131 14.73 10.45 32.82
N VAL A 132 13.53 9.87 32.93
CA VAL A 132 12.31 10.41 32.30
C VAL A 132 11.86 11.69 33.02
N ASP A 133 11.47 12.70 32.23
CA ASP A 133 10.87 13.97 32.69
C ASP A 133 9.69 13.71 33.65
N SER A 134 9.57 14.53 34.70
CA SER A 134 8.58 14.35 35.77
C SER A 134 7.13 14.29 35.25
N LYS A 135 6.79 15.08 34.22
CA LYS A 135 5.44 15.06 33.63
C LYS A 135 5.11 13.72 32.99
N TRP A 136 6.11 13.08 32.38
CA TRP A 136 5.96 11.76 31.77
C TRP A 136 5.86 10.69 32.84
N LYS A 137 6.66 10.77 33.91
CA LYS A 137 6.56 9.84 35.05
C LYS A 137 5.17 9.88 35.67
N GLU A 138 4.58 11.06 35.85
CA GLU A 138 3.24 11.20 36.40
C GLU A 138 2.18 10.49 35.51
N GLU A 139 2.16 10.79 34.20
CA GLU A 139 1.17 10.20 33.30
C GLU A 139 1.36 8.69 33.10
N LEU A 140 2.59 8.22 32.93
CA LEU A 140 2.90 6.80 32.72
C LEU A 140 2.67 5.95 33.97
N SER A 141 2.67 6.55 35.17
CA SER A 141 2.36 5.85 36.43
C SER A 141 0.85 5.59 36.62
N LYS A 142 -0.02 6.22 35.82
CA LYS A 142 -1.47 6.03 35.92
C LYS A 142 -1.85 4.64 35.39
N PRO A 143 -2.75 3.91 36.07
CA PRO A 143 -3.18 2.59 35.59
C PRO A 143 -3.95 2.72 34.28
N LEU A 144 -3.63 1.87 33.30
CA LEU A 144 -4.40 1.76 32.06
C LEU A 144 -5.77 1.12 32.36
N LYS A 145 -6.84 1.92 32.30
CA LYS A 145 -8.22 1.46 32.46
C LYS A 145 -8.87 1.34 31.09
N LEU A 146 -9.16 0.12 30.66
CA LEU A 146 -9.87 -0.18 29.40
C LEU A 146 -11.26 -0.74 29.72
N SER A 147 -12.29 -0.17 29.10
CA SER A 147 -13.66 -0.70 29.13
C SER A 147 -13.78 -2.02 28.37
N GLU A 148 -14.88 -2.75 28.58
CA GLU A 148 -15.17 -3.97 27.80
C GLU A 148 -15.28 -3.66 26.30
N THR A 149 -15.88 -2.52 25.95
CA THR A 149 -15.99 -2.05 24.56
C THR A 149 -14.62 -1.81 23.94
N GLU A 150 -13.73 -1.10 24.64
CA GLU A 150 -12.37 -0.83 24.14
C GLU A 150 -11.56 -2.11 23.96
N ASN A 151 -11.68 -3.08 24.87
CA ASN A 151 -11.02 -4.37 24.70
C ASN A 151 -11.45 -5.11 23.44
N LYS A 152 -12.76 -5.10 23.12
CA LYS A 152 -13.29 -5.69 21.88
C LYS A 152 -12.85 -4.91 20.63
N VAL A 153 -12.77 -3.58 20.72
CA VAL A 153 -12.22 -2.74 19.64
C VAL A 153 -10.74 -3.05 19.39
N ILE A 154 -9.93 -3.16 20.45
CA ILE A 154 -8.50 -3.51 20.36
C ILE A 154 -8.30 -4.82 19.59
N GLN A 155 -9.11 -5.85 19.83
CA GLN A 155 -9.03 -7.12 19.10
C GLN A 155 -9.21 -6.96 17.58
N ARG A 156 -10.04 -6.00 17.15
CA ARG A 156 -10.24 -5.71 15.72
C ARG A 156 -9.12 -4.84 15.17
N LEU A 157 -8.69 -3.85 15.93
CA LEU A 157 -7.56 -3.01 15.58
C LEU A 157 -6.28 -3.82 15.38
N LEU A 158 -6.05 -4.89 16.17
CA LEU A 158 -4.91 -5.79 15.97
C LEU A 158 -4.87 -6.37 14.54
N LEU A 159 -6.02 -6.78 13.99
CA LEU A 159 -6.12 -7.32 12.63
C LEU A 159 -5.96 -6.23 11.57
N ILE A 160 -6.63 -5.08 11.76
CA ILE A 160 -6.59 -3.97 10.81
C ILE A 160 -5.20 -3.35 10.74
N ALA A 161 -4.50 -3.27 11.88
CA ALA A 161 -3.17 -2.67 12.01
C ALA A 161 -2.08 -3.34 11.16
N HIS A 162 -2.26 -4.62 10.79
CA HIS A 162 -1.39 -5.29 9.85
C HIS A 162 -1.30 -4.52 8.52
N GLY A 163 -2.38 -3.87 8.08
CA GLY A 163 -2.40 -3.12 6.83
C GLY A 163 -1.66 -1.78 6.88
N VAL A 164 -1.28 -1.25 8.05
CA VAL A 164 -0.81 0.15 8.20
C VAL A 164 0.42 0.42 7.36
N ILE A 165 1.54 -0.26 7.63
CA ILE A 165 2.80 -0.02 6.90
C ILE A 165 2.71 -0.40 5.42
N PRO A 166 2.18 -1.57 5.03
CA PRO A 166 2.12 -1.94 3.62
C PRO A 166 1.20 -1.04 2.80
N LEU A 167 0.06 -0.60 3.34
CA LEU A 167 -0.83 0.29 2.59
C LEU A 167 -0.32 1.72 2.52
N GLN A 168 0.36 2.20 3.56
CA GLN A 168 1.09 3.48 3.48
C GLN A 168 2.16 3.42 2.40
N GLY A 169 2.92 2.32 2.31
CA GLY A 169 3.90 2.09 1.25
C GLY A 169 3.27 1.98 -0.14
N TYR A 170 2.16 1.26 -0.28
CA TYR A 170 1.38 1.20 -1.52
C TYR A 170 0.95 2.61 -1.97
N SER A 171 0.46 3.41 -1.04
CA SER A 171 0.04 4.79 -1.32
C SER A 171 1.23 5.65 -1.75
N LEU A 172 2.40 5.47 -1.12
CA LEU A 172 3.65 6.16 -1.51
C LEU A 172 4.14 5.77 -2.91
N VAL A 173 3.98 4.51 -3.31
CA VAL A 173 4.36 4.03 -4.65
C VAL A 173 3.38 4.54 -5.72
N THR A 174 2.08 4.58 -5.40
CA THR A 174 1.04 4.92 -6.40
C THR A 174 0.74 6.41 -6.49
N THR A 175 0.90 7.16 -5.39
CA THR A 175 0.45 8.57 -5.31
C THR A 175 1.50 9.52 -4.72
N SER A 176 2.70 9.04 -4.39
CA SER A 176 3.76 9.80 -3.72
C SER A 176 3.40 10.36 -2.33
N HIS A 177 2.25 9.96 -1.78
CA HIS A 177 1.78 10.31 -0.43
C HIS A 177 1.38 9.04 0.32
N HIS A 178 1.71 8.91 1.61
CA HIS A 178 1.38 7.71 2.39
C HIS A 178 -0.09 7.59 2.80
N TYR A 179 -0.85 8.69 2.79
CA TYR A 179 -2.30 8.69 3.02
C TYR A 179 -2.93 9.95 2.42
N ASN A 180 -3.86 9.80 1.48
CA ASN A 180 -4.57 10.90 0.80
C ASN A 180 -5.93 10.42 0.28
N ASP A 181 -6.74 11.34 -0.28
CA ASP A 181 -8.08 11.00 -0.79
C ASP A 181 -8.08 9.94 -1.90
N GLN A 182 -6.99 9.86 -2.68
CA GLN A 182 -6.85 8.87 -3.75
C GLN A 182 -6.65 7.45 -3.19
N SER A 183 -5.93 7.32 -2.07
CA SER A 183 -5.61 6.05 -1.43
C SER A 183 -6.60 5.62 -0.35
N LYS A 184 -7.43 6.54 0.19
CA LYS A 184 -8.45 6.27 1.23
C LYS A 184 -9.28 5.01 0.96
N ARG A 185 -9.64 4.75 -0.31
CA ARG A 185 -10.40 3.55 -0.70
C ARG A 185 -9.70 2.24 -0.33
N ALA A 186 -8.38 2.16 -0.46
CA ALA A 186 -7.62 0.96 -0.12
C ALA A 186 -7.69 0.68 1.39
N PHE A 187 -7.52 1.72 2.22
CA PHE A 187 -7.63 1.62 3.68
C PHE A 187 -9.04 1.23 4.13
N SER A 188 -10.07 1.89 3.57
CA SER A 188 -11.47 1.57 3.88
C SER A 188 -11.87 0.14 3.50
N MET A 189 -11.21 -0.49 2.52
CA MET A 189 -11.47 -1.90 2.20
C MET A 189 -10.98 -2.85 3.31
N VAL A 190 -9.86 -2.53 3.97
CA VAL A 190 -9.38 -3.30 5.14
C VAL A 190 -10.33 -3.13 6.31
N GLU A 191 -10.75 -1.89 6.59
CA GLU A 191 -11.73 -1.62 7.64
C GLU A 191 -13.02 -2.40 7.43
N ARG A 192 -13.59 -2.36 6.22
CA ARG A 192 -14.81 -3.09 5.88
C ARG A 192 -14.66 -4.59 6.07
N GLN A 193 -13.48 -5.14 5.82
CA GLN A 193 -13.23 -6.56 5.99
C GLN A 193 -13.43 -7.02 7.46
N PHE A 194 -13.08 -6.17 8.43
CA PHE A 194 -13.07 -6.55 9.86
C PHE A 194 -14.18 -5.89 10.68
N PHE A 195 -14.62 -4.67 10.32
CA PHE A 195 -15.66 -3.96 11.05
C PHE A 195 -17.08 -4.31 10.59
N SER A 196 -17.32 -4.78 9.36
CA SER A 196 -18.68 -5.01 8.83
C SER A 196 -19.49 -6.11 9.54
N ARG A 197 -18.96 -6.75 10.59
CA ARG A 197 -19.53 -7.92 11.27
C ARG A 197 -19.95 -7.66 12.73
N PHE A 198 -19.84 -6.43 13.26
CA PHE A 198 -20.05 -6.16 14.71
C PHE A 198 -20.84 -4.87 15.00
N ASP A 199 -21.67 -4.91 16.05
CA ASP A 199 -22.47 -3.80 16.59
C ASP A 199 -21.64 -2.67 17.26
N GLN A 200 -20.31 -2.79 17.29
CA GLN A 200 -19.41 -1.84 17.96
C GLN A 200 -19.04 -0.62 17.11
N PHE A 201 -19.82 -0.36 16.07
CA PHE A 201 -19.58 0.80 15.22
C PHE A 201 -19.82 2.12 15.92
N SER A 202 -20.61 2.23 17.00
CA SER A 202 -20.80 3.55 17.65
C SER A 202 -19.48 4.14 18.13
N TRP A 203 -18.67 3.37 18.85
CA TRP A 203 -17.38 3.83 19.39
C TRP A 203 -16.44 4.36 18.29
N TRP A 204 -16.38 3.68 17.14
CA TRP A 204 -15.55 4.08 16.00
C TRP A 204 -16.21 5.17 15.13
N LYS A 205 -17.52 5.07 14.85
CA LYS A 205 -18.27 5.96 13.96
C LYS A 205 -18.41 7.37 14.52
N GLU A 206 -18.55 7.50 15.84
CA GLU A 206 -18.64 8.80 16.53
C GLU A 206 -17.46 9.72 16.16
N ASP A 207 -16.28 9.14 15.98
CA ASP A 207 -15.02 9.87 15.75
C ASP A 207 -14.28 9.34 14.50
N GLU A 208 -15.01 8.80 13.52
CA GLU A 208 -14.47 7.96 12.42
C GLU A 208 -13.31 8.63 11.67
N GLU A 209 -13.48 9.90 11.32
CA GLU A 209 -12.46 10.65 10.57
C GLU A 209 -11.18 10.83 11.39
N ALA A 210 -11.32 11.22 12.66
CA ALA A 210 -10.20 11.45 13.56
C ALA A 210 -9.45 10.16 13.92
N LEU A 211 -10.17 9.04 14.06
CA LEU A 211 -9.58 7.73 14.33
C LEU A 211 -8.93 7.13 13.08
N ARG A 212 -9.49 7.36 11.89
CA ARG A 212 -8.83 7.01 10.61
C ARG A 212 -7.54 7.77 10.40
N ASP A 213 -7.53 9.08 10.65
CA ASP A 213 -6.29 9.85 10.58
C ASP A 213 -5.26 9.31 11.60
N ALA A 214 -5.67 9.06 12.85
CA ALA A 214 -4.78 8.47 13.84
C ALA A 214 -4.20 7.11 13.38
N MET A 215 -5.04 6.21 12.86
CA MET A 215 -4.63 4.86 12.45
C MET A 215 -3.80 4.83 11.17
N TRP A 216 -4.34 5.39 10.09
CA TRP A 216 -3.80 5.22 8.74
C TRP A 216 -2.79 6.28 8.35
N HIS A 217 -2.81 7.43 9.03
CA HIS A 217 -1.86 8.49 8.80
C HIS A 217 -0.82 8.53 9.92
N LYS A 218 -1.23 8.88 11.14
CA LYS A 218 -0.31 9.26 12.23
C LYS A 218 0.48 8.08 12.81
N ALA A 219 -0.13 6.90 12.93
CA ALA A 219 0.52 5.77 13.60
C ALA A 219 1.83 5.35 12.93
N GLY A 220 1.82 5.24 11.61
CA GLY A 220 2.99 4.86 10.81
C GLY A 220 3.82 6.02 10.27
N HIS A 221 3.37 7.29 10.42
CA HIS A 221 4.07 8.45 9.83
C HIS A 221 5.58 8.51 10.18
N PRO A 222 6.00 8.28 11.44
CA PRO A 222 7.42 8.33 11.82
C PRO A 222 8.30 7.24 11.20
N VAL A 223 7.73 6.23 10.54
CA VAL A 223 8.50 5.19 9.83
C VAL A 223 9.01 5.76 8.50
N LYS A 224 10.28 5.47 8.18
CA LYS A 224 10.95 5.94 6.95
C LYS A 224 10.16 5.60 5.69
N ILE A 225 10.21 6.50 4.71
CA ILE A 225 9.48 6.38 3.44
C ILE A 225 10.00 5.19 2.64
N SER A 226 11.33 5.08 2.47
CA SER A 226 12.00 3.92 1.87
C SER A 226 11.52 2.61 2.48
N PHE A 227 11.55 2.48 3.82
CA PHE A 227 11.09 1.28 4.51
C PHE A 227 9.65 0.89 4.15
N LYS A 228 8.72 1.86 4.19
CA LYS A 228 7.31 1.60 3.81
C LYS A 228 7.21 1.09 2.37
N LYS A 229 7.95 1.71 1.44
CA LYS A 229 7.94 1.28 0.03
C LYS A 229 8.53 -0.12 -0.13
N GLU A 230 9.62 -0.45 0.57
CA GLU A 230 10.22 -1.80 0.57
C GLU A 230 9.22 -2.86 1.05
N ILE A 231 8.51 -2.59 2.15
CA ILE A 231 7.44 -3.46 2.66
C ILE A 231 6.33 -3.63 1.62
N ALA A 232 5.90 -2.55 0.97
CA ALA A 232 4.83 -2.61 -0.02
C ALA A 232 5.22 -3.32 -1.32
N CYS A 233 6.49 -3.28 -1.71
CA CYS A 233 6.97 -3.96 -2.92
C CYS A 233 7.34 -5.44 -2.68
N SER A 234 7.22 -5.94 -1.45
CA SER A 234 7.60 -7.31 -1.11
C SER A 234 6.49 -8.35 -1.37
N ASN A 235 6.82 -9.37 -2.17
CA ASN A 235 5.99 -10.56 -2.31
C ASN A 235 5.87 -11.35 -1.01
N THR A 236 6.88 -11.32 -0.14
CA THR A 236 6.81 -12.04 1.14
C THR A 236 5.81 -11.39 2.08
N ILE A 237 5.75 -10.04 2.10
CA ILE A 237 4.72 -9.31 2.86
C ILE A 237 3.33 -9.60 2.30
N LYS A 238 3.18 -9.62 0.97
CA LYS A 238 1.93 -10.05 0.35
C LYS A 238 1.48 -11.41 0.87
N GLN A 239 2.35 -12.42 0.85
CA GLN A 239 1.99 -13.76 1.32
C GLN A 239 1.71 -13.79 2.82
N SER A 240 2.45 -13.04 3.63
CA SER A 240 2.16 -12.88 5.06
C SER A 240 0.76 -12.33 5.31
N LEU A 241 0.35 -11.28 4.57
CA LEU A 241 -0.99 -10.71 4.66
C LEU A 241 -2.09 -11.69 4.19
N ILE A 242 -1.83 -12.49 3.15
CA ILE A 242 -2.77 -13.55 2.73
C ILE A 242 -2.94 -14.59 3.84
N ASN A 243 -1.83 -15.04 4.44
CA ASN A 243 -1.85 -16.03 5.51
C ASN A 243 -2.55 -15.52 6.78
N ALA A 244 -2.40 -14.23 7.08
CA ALA A 244 -3.13 -13.55 8.16
C ALA A 244 -4.60 -13.23 7.79
N GLY A 245 -5.07 -13.63 6.60
CA GLY A 245 -6.44 -13.45 6.15
C GLY A 245 -6.78 -12.02 5.68
N ILE A 246 -5.80 -11.12 5.52
CA ILE A 246 -5.99 -9.70 5.17
C ILE A 246 -5.92 -9.52 3.66
N GLN A 247 -6.84 -10.17 2.95
CA GLN A 247 -6.85 -10.21 1.48
C GLN A 247 -7.00 -8.81 0.86
N SER A 248 -7.77 -7.91 1.50
CA SER A 248 -7.97 -6.54 1.03
C SER A 248 -6.68 -5.73 0.91
N ALA A 249 -5.74 -5.91 1.85
CA ALA A 249 -4.42 -5.30 1.77
C ALA A 249 -3.49 -6.08 0.82
N ALA A 250 -3.48 -7.42 0.92
CA ALA A 250 -2.62 -8.28 0.09
C ALA A 250 -2.87 -8.10 -1.42
N PHE A 251 -4.13 -7.84 -1.82
CA PHE A 251 -4.49 -7.59 -3.22
C PHE A 251 -3.79 -6.36 -3.82
N ARG A 252 -3.30 -5.44 -2.99
CA ARG A 252 -2.57 -4.23 -3.40
C ARG A 252 -1.08 -4.43 -3.54
N LEU A 253 -0.57 -5.61 -3.16
CA LEU A 253 0.85 -5.91 -3.15
C LEU A 253 1.23 -6.99 -4.20
N PRO A 254 2.49 -7.03 -4.67
CA PRO A 254 3.49 -5.98 -4.51
C PRO A 254 3.03 -4.68 -5.18
N ALA A 255 3.28 -3.54 -4.53
CA ALA A 255 2.87 -2.25 -5.05
C ALA A 255 3.62 -1.92 -6.35
N THR A 256 2.91 -1.31 -7.29
CA THR A 256 3.42 -0.93 -8.62
C THR A 256 2.76 0.38 -9.01
N GLU A 257 3.50 1.25 -9.70
CA GLU A 257 3.04 2.57 -10.14
C GLU A 257 1.88 2.45 -11.14
N ASP A 258 0.94 3.41 -11.09
CA ASP A 258 -0.24 3.43 -11.95
C ASP A 258 0.11 3.43 -13.44
N ALA A 259 1.16 4.15 -13.84
CA ALA A 259 1.65 4.18 -15.22
C ALA A 259 2.11 2.79 -15.69
N VAL A 260 2.80 2.04 -14.83
CA VAL A 260 3.31 0.70 -15.13
C VAL A 260 2.15 -0.30 -15.21
N MET A 261 1.18 -0.23 -14.28
CA MET A 261 -0.04 -1.04 -14.36
C MET A 261 -0.84 -0.77 -15.64
N LYS A 262 -0.97 0.52 -16.03
CA LYS A 262 -1.62 0.95 -17.27
C LYS A 262 -0.90 0.41 -18.50
N ALA A 263 0.42 0.54 -18.54
CA ALA A 263 1.27 0.02 -19.60
C ALA A 263 1.16 -1.49 -19.74
N GLY A 264 1.18 -2.25 -18.63
CA GLY A 264 0.98 -3.69 -18.65
C GLY A 264 -0.37 -4.11 -19.27
N ALA A 265 -1.43 -3.34 -18.99
CA ALA A 265 -2.74 -3.56 -19.60
C ALA A 265 -2.74 -3.23 -21.11
N TYR A 266 -2.08 -2.13 -21.51
CA TYR A 266 -1.94 -1.73 -22.92
C TYR A 266 -1.15 -2.78 -23.70
N ARG A 267 0.03 -3.17 -23.19
CA ARG A 267 0.85 -4.24 -23.74
C ARG A 267 0.04 -5.52 -23.96
N LYS A 268 -0.71 -5.98 -22.95
CA LYS A 268 -1.49 -7.23 -23.07
C LYS A 268 -2.54 -7.13 -24.17
N LEU A 269 -3.25 -6.00 -24.26
CA LEU A 269 -4.23 -5.76 -25.31
C LEU A 269 -3.58 -5.74 -26.70
N LEU A 270 -2.52 -4.95 -26.87
CA LEU A 270 -1.83 -4.79 -28.15
C LEU A 270 -1.20 -6.09 -28.62
N LYS A 271 -0.53 -6.84 -27.73
CA LYS A 271 0.01 -8.17 -28.03
C LYS A 271 -1.07 -9.18 -28.42
N THR A 272 -2.29 -9.06 -27.88
CA THR A 272 -3.42 -9.93 -28.30
C THR A 272 -3.88 -9.61 -29.72
N LEU A 273 -3.70 -8.36 -30.16
CA LEU A 273 -4.15 -7.85 -31.45
C LEU A 273 -3.03 -7.69 -32.48
N SER A 274 -1.77 -7.97 -32.13
CA SER A 274 -0.63 -7.78 -33.05
C SER A 274 -0.79 -8.49 -34.39
N PRO A 275 -1.39 -9.70 -34.51
CA PRO A 275 -1.60 -10.32 -35.83
C PRO A 275 -2.55 -9.54 -36.76
N ILE A 276 -3.23 -8.51 -36.25
CA ILE A 276 -4.21 -7.69 -36.97
C ILE A 276 -3.71 -6.24 -37.12
N PHE A 277 -2.98 -5.71 -36.12
CA PHE A 277 -2.57 -4.31 -36.01
C PHE A 277 -1.05 -4.08 -35.98
N ASP A 278 -0.27 -5.03 -36.52
CA ASP A 278 1.20 -5.15 -36.36
C ASP A 278 1.99 -3.84 -36.55
N ASP A 279 1.55 -2.93 -37.44
CA ASP A 279 2.26 -1.69 -37.78
C ASP A 279 1.70 -0.39 -37.14
N GLU A 280 0.52 -0.39 -36.52
CA GLU A 280 -0.14 0.87 -36.11
C GLU A 280 0.32 1.41 -34.76
N VAL A 281 0.69 0.51 -33.85
CA VAL A 281 1.17 0.83 -32.50
C VAL A 281 2.43 0.02 -32.23
N LYS A 282 3.59 0.69 -32.25
CA LYS A 282 4.91 0.12 -31.93
C LYS A 282 4.99 -0.28 -30.45
N TRP A 283 4.31 -1.35 -30.08
CA TRP A 283 4.15 -1.82 -28.71
C TRP A 283 5.42 -2.51 -28.19
N GLU A 284 6.34 -2.89 -29.08
CA GLU A 284 7.65 -3.46 -28.78
C GLU A 284 8.50 -2.49 -27.95
N ALA A 285 8.43 -1.19 -28.24
CA ALA A 285 9.11 -0.17 -27.44
C ALA A 285 8.56 -0.10 -26.00
N LEU A 286 7.25 -0.30 -25.83
CA LEU A 286 6.65 -0.40 -24.50
C LEU A 286 7.07 -1.69 -23.79
N ASP A 287 7.16 -2.80 -24.51
CA ASP A 287 7.59 -4.09 -23.93
C ASP A 287 9.07 -4.08 -23.53
N GLU A 288 9.94 -3.48 -24.35
CA GLU A 288 11.35 -3.24 -24.05
C GLU A 288 11.48 -2.43 -22.75
N MET A 289 10.75 -1.31 -22.65
CA MET A 289 10.81 -0.44 -21.47
C MET A 289 10.24 -1.09 -20.22
N LEU A 290 9.16 -1.87 -20.33
CA LEU A 290 8.63 -2.64 -19.21
C LEU A 290 9.62 -3.72 -18.75
N SER A 291 10.35 -4.35 -19.67
CA SER A 291 11.39 -5.33 -19.32
C SER A 291 12.62 -4.65 -18.72
N TYR A 292 13.00 -3.49 -19.24
CA TYR A 292 14.11 -2.69 -18.72
C TYR A 292 13.82 -2.20 -17.29
N LEU A 293 12.57 -1.85 -16.99
CA LEU A 293 12.10 -1.44 -15.67
C LEU A 293 12.39 -2.47 -14.57
N ASP A 294 12.48 -3.76 -14.90
CA ASP A 294 12.76 -4.84 -13.93
C ASP A 294 14.15 -4.73 -13.29
N ASN A 295 15.07 -3.95 -13.88
CA ASN A 295 16.38 -3.66 -13.30
C ASN A 295 16.33 -2.64 -12.15
N PHE A 296 15.19 -1.98 -11.92
CA PHE A 296 15.09 -0.86 -10.97
C PHE A 296 14.07 -1.13 -9.86
N SER A 297 14.44 -0.84 -8.61
CA SER A 297 13.57 -1.04 -7.45
C SER A 297 12.46 0.02 -7.37
N ALA A 298 11.20 -0.43 -7.27
CA ALA A 298 10.06 0.45 -6.97
C ALA A 298 10.16 1.12 -5.59
N ALA A 299 10.92 0.53 -4.68
CA ALA A 299 11.17 1.12 -3.37
C ALA A 299 12.14 2.31 -3.42
N ARG A 300 13.04 2.33 -4.41
CA ARG A 300 14.13 3.29 -4.55
C ARG A 300 14.10 3.92 -5.96
N PRO A 301 13.07 4.71 -6.28
CA PRO A 301 12.83 5.12 -7.65
C PRO A 301 13.87 6.10 -8.21
N THR A 302 14.59 6.80 -7.33
CA THR A 302 15.63 7.79 -7.68
C THR A 302 17.04 7.22 -7.61
N GLU A 303 17.21 5.97 -7.16
CA GLU A 303 18.52 5.33 -7.11
C GLU A 303 19.07 5.14 -8.52
N VAL A 304 20.30 5.60 -8.72
CA VAL A 304 21.02 5.46 -9.99
C VAL A 304 21.54 4.03 -10.09
N VAL A 305 21.06 3.30 -11.09
CA VAL A 305 21.43 1.91 -11.34
C VAL A 305 22.16 1.82 -12.69
N THR A 306 23.37 1.26 -12.66
CA THR A 306 24.10 0.94 -13.89
C THR A 306 23.66 -0.42 -14.41
N VAL A 307 22.87 -0.44 -15.49
CA VAL A 307 22.44 -1.68 -16.12
C VAL A 307 23.50 -2.14 -17.13
N HIS A 308 24.17 -3.25 -16.81
CA HIS A 308 25.17 -3.83 -17.71
C HIS A 308 24.51 -4.32 -19.02
N ASN A 309 25.14 -4.00 -20.16
CA ASN A 309 24.65 -4.34 -21.50
C ASN A 309 23.31 -3.69 -21.89
N ALA A 310 22.93 -2.56 -21.28
CA ALA A 310 21.78 -1.79 -21.73
C ALA A 310 21.97 -1.30 -23.18
N PRO A 311 20.92 -1.35 -24.03
CA PRO A 311 20.92 -0.72 -25.34
C PRO A 311 21.31 0.76 -25.26
N THR A 312 22.03 1.27 -26.26
CA THR A 312 22.58 2.65 -26.24
C THR A 312 21.49 3.71 -26.03
N HIS A 313 20.29 3.52 -26.58
CA HIS A 313 19.17 4.45 -26.42
C HIS A 313 18.55 4.45 -25.02
N LEU A 314 18.89 3.47 -24.17
CA LEU A 314 18.41 3.35 -22.78
C LEU A 314 19.43 3.79 -21.74
N LEU A 315 20.69 4.07 -22.13
CA LEU A 315 21.76 4.41 -21.18
C LEU A 315 21.47 5.65 -20.33
N SER A 316 20.65 6.58 -20.81
CA SER A 316 20.22 7.77 -20.05
C SER A 316 19.08 7.52 -19.06
N MET A 317 18.45 6.34 -19.15
CA MET A 317 17.38 5.86 -18.25
C MET A 317 18.02 5.07 -17.11
N ASP A 318 18.76 5.77 -16.26
CA ASP A 318 19.54 5.22 -15.14
C ASP A 318 18.79 5.19 -13.81
N THR A 319 17.52 5.64 -13.78
CA THR A 319 16.65 5.56 -12.60
C THR A 319 15.27 5.02 -12.97
N ARG A 320 14.58 4.40 -11.99
CA ARG A 320 13.21 3.92 -12.18
C ARG A 320 12.26 5.06 -12.57
N GLU A 321 12.40 6.21 -11.93
CA GLU A 321 11.56 7.38 -12.17
C GLU A 321 11.61 7.81 -13.63
N LYS A 322 12.80 7.87 -14.24
CA LYS A 322 12.96 8.20 -15.66
C LYS A 322 12.25 7.19 -16.56
N VAL A 323 12.41 5.89 -16.29
CA VAL A 323 11.72 4.82 -17.04
C VAL A 323 10.20 4.93 -16.90
N VAL A 324 9.69 5.14 -15.68
CA VAL A 324 8.25 5.29 -15.41
C VAL A 324 7.67 6.54 -16.10
N VAL A 325 8.41 7.66 -16.11
CA VAL A 325 8.01 8.88 -16.84
C VAL A 325 7.92 8.61 -18.34
N TRP A 326 8.89 7.90 -18.91
CA TRP A 326 8.83 7.50 -20.32
C TRP A 326 7.60 6.63 -20.60
N ILE A 327 7.34 5.63 -19.74
CA ILE A 327 6.18 4.73 -19.88
C ILE A 327 4.86 5.52 -19.82
N ALA A 328 4.76 6.50 -18.90
CA ALA A 328 3.59 7.35 -18.77
C ALA A 328 3.38 8.23 -20.01
N GLN A 329 4.46 8.80 -20.57
CA GLN A 329 4.42 9.58 -21.82
C GLN A 329 3.97 8.71 -22.99
N TRP A 330 4.56 7.51 -23.15
CA TRP A 330 4.18 6.57 -24.19
C TRP A 330 2.70 6.20 -24.12
N CYS A 331 2.20 5.87 -22.91
CA CYS A 331 0.79 5.52 -22.70
C CYS A 331 -0.14 6.70 -23.04
N SER A 332 0.29 7.93 -22.79
CA SER A 332 -0.52 9.11 -23.07
C SER A 332 -0.56 9.41 -24.56
N GLN A 333 0.59 9.35 -25.25
CA GLN A 333 0.70 9.58 -26.70
C GLN A 333 -0.04 8.53 -27.53
N ASN A 334 -0.15 7.29 -27.04
CA ASN A 334 -0.79 6.19 -27.75
C ASN A 334 -2.23 5.92 -27.27
N ALA A 335 -2.78 6.70 -26.35
CA ALA A 335 -4.06 6.40 -25.70
C ALA A 335 -5.22 6.22 -26.69
N GLU A 336 -5.33 7.09 -27.71
CA GLU A 336 -6.38 7.02 -28.73
C GLU A 336 -6.27 5.74 -29.59
N LYS A 337 -5.07 5.43 -30.08
CA LYS A 337 -4.82 4.22 -30.87
C LYS A 337 -5.11 2.94 -30.07
N VAL A 338 -4.69 2.92 -28.80
CA VAL A 338 -4.99 1.81 -27.89
C VAL A 338 -6.50 1.72 -27.62
N ALA A 339 -7.22 2.85 -27.58
CA ALA A 339 -8.68 2.85 -27.44
C ALA A 339 -9.40 2.27 -28.67
N ILE A 340 -8.91 2.55 -29.89
CA ILE A 340 -9.37 1.89 -31.12
C ILE A 340 -9.18 0.38 -31.02
N CYS A 341 -7.97 -0.06 -30.64
CA CYS A 341 -7.67 -1.48 -30.41
C CYS A 341 -8.61 -2.10 -29.36
N LEU A 342 -8.89 -1.39 -28.27
CA LEU A 342 -9.81 -1.83 -27.21
C LEU A 342 -11.24 -1.99 -27.74
N GLY A 343 -11.72 -1.05 -28.55
CA GLY A 343 -13.01 -1.12 -29.21
C GLY A 343 -13.14 -2.35 -30.10
N PHE A 344 -12.13 -2.59 -30.95
CA PHE A 344 -12.05 -3.76 -31.82
C PHE A 344 -12.06 -5.06 -31.02
N HIS A 345 -11.19 -5.17 -30.01
CA HIS A 345 -11.10 -6.35 -29.14
C HIS A 345 -12.40 -6.63 -28.38
N THR A 346 -13.08 -5.58 -27.92
CA THR A 346 -14.37 -5.69 -27.21
C THR A 346 -15.43 -6.28 -28.14
N ALA A 347 -15.59 -5.74 -29.36
CA ALA A 347 -16.55 -6.26 -30.33
C ALA A 347 -16.23 -7.70 -30.76
N MET A 348 -14.95 -8.02 -30.93
CA MET A 348 -14.49 -9.38 -31.22
C MET A 348 -14.87 -10.37 -30.11
N SER A 349 -14.64 -9.98 -28.85
CA SER A 349 -14.93 -10.83 -27.69
C SER A 349 -16.43 -11.02 -27.50
N GLU A 350 -17.22 -9.96 -27.65
CA GLU A 350 -18.69 -10.00 -27.64
C GLU A 350 -19.23 -11.00 -28.67
N LYS A 351 -18.72 -10.95 -29.91
CA LYS A 351 -19.11 -11.89 -30.98
C LYS A 351 -18.72 -13.33 -30.68
N ALA A 352 -17.62 -13.54 -29.96
CA ALA A 352 -17.16 -14.87 -29.53
C ALA A 352 -17.88 -15.38 -28.27
N GLY A 353 -18.87 -14.66 -27.73
CA GLY A 353 -19.52 -15.00 -26.47
C GLY A 353 -18.59 -14.91 -25.25
N LYS A 354 -17.46 -14.23 -25.37
CA LYS A 354 -16.46 -14.06 -24.31
C LYS A 354 -16.61 -12.69 -23.66
N PHE A 355 -16.73 -12.67 -22.33
CA PHE A 355 -16.69 -11.42 -21.58
C PHE A 355 -15.23 -11.02 -21.33
N VAL A 356 -14.84 -9.82 -21.76
CA VAL A 356 -13.50 -9.28 -21.45
C VAL A 356 -13.51 -8.86 -19.98
N TRP A 357 -12.71 -9.53 -19.15
CA TRP A 357 -12.46 -9.06 -17.79
C TRP A 357 -11.81 -7.69 -17.84
N PRO A 358 -12.47 -6.61 -17.36
CA PRO A 358 -11.91 -5.29 -17.48
C PRO A 358 -10.78 -5.13 -16.48
N SER A 359 -9.57 -4.85 -16.96
CA SER A 359 -8.61 -4.16 -16.12
C SER A 359 -9.12 -2.73 -15.87
N HIS A 360 -8.91 -2.21 -14.66
CA HIS A 360 -9.35 -0.86 -14.30
C HIS A 360 -8.84 0.19 -15.31
N SER A 361 -7.58 0.07 -15.72
CA SER A 361 -6.93 0.96 -16.70
C SER A 361 -7.62 0.98 -18.06
N LEU A 362 -8.11 -0.18 -18.56
CA LEU A 362 -8.86 -0.24 -19.82
C LEU A 362 -10.28 0.31 -19.66
N SER A 363 -10.92 0.12 -18.51
CA SER A 363 -12.21 0.76 -18.21
C SER A 363 -12.11 2.28 -18.13
N VAL A 364 -11.00 2.82 -17.61
CA VAL A 364 -10.73 4.26 -17.64
C VAL A 364 -10.51 4.71 -19.08
N LEU A 365 -9.63 4.04 -19.84
CA LEU A 365 -9.37 4.37 -21.25
C LEU A 365 -10.65 4.40 -22.09
N LYS A 366 -11.55 3.42 -21.92
CA LYS A 366 -12.84 3.36 -22.62
C LYS A 366 -13.73 4.57 -22.32
N ARG A 367 -13.72 5.04 -21.07
CA ARG A 367 -14.53 6.20 -20.64
C ARG A 367 -13.93 7.53 -21.09
N THR A 368 -12.61 7.63 -21.16
CA THR A 368 -11.93 8.87 -21.57
C THR A 368 -11.85 9.01 -23.10
N ASN A 369 -11.80 7.91 -23.85
CA ASN A 369 -11.63 7.90 -25.31
C ASN A 369 -12.79 7.16 -26.00
N VAL A 370 -14.02 7.63 -25.76
CA VAL A 370 -15.25 6.97 -26.21
C VAL A 370 -15.30 6.88 -27.74
N ASP A 371 -15.00 7.97 -28.44
CA ASP A 371 -15.10 8.03 -29.91
C ASP A 371 -14.10 7.07 -30.58
N SER A 372 -12.87 7.02 -30.07
CA SER A 372 -11.86 6.05 -30.50
C SER A 372 -12.32 4.60 -30.28
N CYS A 373 -12.94 4.31 -29.12
CA CYS A 373 -13.51 2.98 -28.87
C CYS A 373 -14.65 2.64 -29.83
N ILE A 374 -15.51 3.61 -30.17
CA ILE A 374 -16.60 3.42 -31.15
C ILE A 374 -16.02 3.14 -32.54
N LEU A 375 -14.99 3.88 -32.94
CA LEU A 375 -14.29 3.65 -34.20
C LEU A 375 -13.72 2.23 -34.27
N GLY A 376 -13.06 1.76 -33.21
CA GLY A 376 -12.56 0.38 -33.12
C GLY A 376 -13.64 -0.69 -33.32
N ARG A 377 -14.83 -0.48 -32.73
CA ARG A 377 -15.97 -1.41 -32.94
C ARG A 377 -16.46 -1.40 -34.39
N LYS A 378 -16.49 -0.23 -35.04
CA LYS A 378 -16.83 -0.12 -36.47
C LYS A 378 -15.81 -0.83 -37.35
N LEU A 379 -14.51 -0.66 -37.07
CA LEU A 379 -13.45 -1.38 -37.78
C LEU A 379 -13.60 -2.90 -37.68
N PHE A 380 -14.02 -3.43 -36.52
CA PHE A 380 -14.31 -4.86 -36.41
C PHE A 380 -15.49 -5.30 -37.29
N SER A 381 -16.55 -4.49 -37.36
CA SER A 381 -17.67 -4.74 -38.27
C SER A 381 -17.18 -4.84 -39.72
N ASP A 382 -16.42 -3.85 -40.18
CA ASP A 382 -15.87 -3.81 -41.54
C ASP A 382 -14.94 -4.99 -41.82
N TYR A 383 -14.06 -5.32 -40.85
CA TYR A 383 -13.20 -6.50 -40.91
C TYR A 383 -14.00 -7.80 -41.07
N THR A 384 -15.12 -7.95 -40.36
CA THR A 384 -15.95 -9.15 -40.50
C THR A 384 -16.64 -9.25 -41.84
N VAL A 385 -17.09 -8.12 -42.41
CA VAL A 385 -17.65 -8.07 -43.77
C VAL A 385 -16.57 -8.43 -44.80
N PHE A 386 -15.38 -7.85 -44.67
CA PHE A 386 -14.25 -8.16 -45.54
C PHE A 386 -13.88 -9.65 -45.51
N LYS A 387 -13.73 -10.25 -44.31
CA LYS A 387 -13.42 -11.68 -44.16
C LYS A 387 -14.51 -12.58 -44.74
N ALA A 388 -15.79 -12.19 -44.65
CA ALA A 388 -16.88 -12.95 -45.26
C ALA A 388 -16.79 -12.95 -46.79
N LYS A 389 -16.53 -11.79 -47.40
CA LYS A 389 -16.31 -11.66 -48.85
C LYS A 389 -15.08 -12.44 -49.32
N LEU A 390 -13.98 -12.39 -48.57
CA LEU A 390 -12.77 -13.13 -48.90
C LEU A 390 -13.01 -14.64 -48.91
N ARG A 391 -13.76 -15.16 -47.94
CA ARG A 391 -14.17 -16.58 -47.92
C ARG A 391 -14.97 -16.96 -49.15
N GLN A 392 -15.97 -16.16 -49.51
CA GLN A 392 -16.76 -16.40 -50.73
C GLN A 392 -15.85 -16.49 -51.97
N ILE A 393 -14.91 -15.56 -52.14
CA ILE A 393 -13.97 -15.57 -53.28
C ILE A 393 -13.10 -16.83 -53.26
N MET A 394 -12.58 -17.22 -52.09
CA MET A 394 -11.77 -18.43 -51.95
C MET A 394 -12.57 -19.70 -52.24
N ASP A 395 -13.83 -19.76 -51.80
CA ASP A 395 -14.72 -20.89 -52.06
C ASP A 395 -15.04 -21.01 -53.57
N PHE A 396 -15.19 -19.89 -54.28
CA PHE A 396 -15.33 -19.87 -55.74
C PHE A 396 -14.05 -20.29 -56.49
N ALA A 397 -12.87 -19.97 -55.96
CA ALA A 397 -11.58 -20.37 -56.55
C ALA A 397 -11.19 -21.83 -56.24
N SER A 398 -11.90 -22.48 -55.32
CA SER A 398 -11.65 -23.87 -54.88
C SER A 398 -12.53 -24.91 -55.59
N VAL A 399 -13.38 -24.48 -56.52
CA VAL A 399 -14.16 -25.37 -57.40
C VAL A 399 -13.30 -25.70 -58.62
N PRO A 400 -12.90 -26.97 -58.85
CA PRO A 400 -12.08 -27.36 -60.00
C PRO A 400 -12.77 -27.16 -61.34
#